data_AF-M0LTF3-F1
#
_entry.id   AF-M0LTF3-F1
#
_cell.length_a   1.000
_cell.length_b   1.000
_cell.length_c   1.000
_cell.angle_alpha   90.00
_cell.angle_beta   90.00
_cell.angle_gamma   90.00
#
_symmetry.space_group_name_H-M   'P 1'
#
loop_
_entity.id
_entity.type
_entity.pdbx_description
1 polymer ?
#
loop_
_entity_poly.entity_id
_entity_poly.type
_entity_poly.pdbx_seq_one_letter_code
_entity_poly.pdbx_strand_id
1 'polypeptide(L)'
;MTPALHLTRFALAEWPGVGTFALPSVLVIAGVSSVAIVGLGVAALSRRRSRSYLLITLALATLLVRTLAGGLALEGVMSMHLHHLIEHASDGVMAVLLLAAVYFARTTDPRSEEDTI
;
A
#
# COMPACT_ATOMS: atom_id res chain seq x y z
N MET A 1 31.75 25.96 26.51
CA MET A 1 31.43 25.31 25.21
C MET A 1 30.55 24.11 25.51
N THR A 2 29.23 24.30 25.47
CA THR A 2 28.23 23.31 25.91
C THR A 2 27.32 22.99 24.72
N PRO A 3 27.50 21.84 24.04
CA PRO A 3 26.66 21.48 22.91
C PRO A 3 25.44 20.72 23.44
N ALA A 4 24.39 21.45 23.83
CA ALA A 4 23.14 20.83 24.28
C ALA A 4 21.88 21.62 23.87
N LEU A 5 21.93 22.33 22.73
CA LEU A 5 20.80 23.16 22.25
C LEU A 5 20.31 22.81 20.83
N HIS A 6 20.68 21.65 20.28
CA HIS A 6 20.22 21.25 18.95
C HIS A 6 19.11 20.19 18.93
N LEU A 7 18.82 19.52 20.04
CA LEU A 7 17.81 18.45 20.08
C LEU A 7 16.44 18.91 20.55
N THR A 8 16.33 20.12 21.12
CA THR A 8 15.05 20.73 21.53
C THR A 8 14.35 21.47 20.38
N ARG A 9 14.94 21.53 19.18
CA ARG A 9 14.38 22.19 17.99
C ARG A 9 13.69 21.25 16.99
N PHE A 10 13.48 19.98 17.34
CA PHE A 10 12.48 19.12 16.68
C PHE A 10 11.17 19.03 17.48
N ALA A 11 11.15 19.55 18.71
CA ALA A 11 10.02 19.48 19.63
C ALA A 11 9.00 20.63 19.45
N LEU A 12 9.16 21.52 18.45
CA LEU A 12 8.24 22.64 18.18
C LEU A 12 7.76 22.71 16.72
N ALA A 13 7.92 21.63 15.95
CA ALA A 13 7.22 21.47 14.67
C ALA A 13 6.15 20.39 14.81
N GLU A 14 5.33 20.51 15.86
CA GLU A 14 4.01 19.91 15.84
C GLU A 14 3.30 20.54 14.64
N TRP A 15 3.20 19.80 13.54
CA TRP A 15 2.56 20.25 12.31
C TRP A 15 1.18 20.80 12.69
N PRO A 16 0.93 22.11 12.53
CA PRO A 16 -0.32 22.68 12.96
C PRO A 16 -1.43 22.09 12.10
N GLY A 17 -2.34 21.32 12.71
CA GLY A 17 -3.63 21.03 12.11
C GLY A 17 -3.85 19.64 11.52
N VAL A 18 -3.24 18.57 12.04
CA VAL A 18 -3.88 17.25 11.91
C VAL A 18 -5.00 17.17 12.95
N GLY A 19 -6.13 17.84 12.67
CA GLY A 19 -7.28 17.87 13.58
C GLY A 19 -7.81 16.46 13.87
N THR A 20 -8.60 16.30 14.94
CA THR A 20 -9.19 15.02 15.37
C THR A 20 -9.83 14.20 14.24
N PHE A 21 -10.34 14.89 13.21
CA PHE A 21 -11.03 14.28 12.07
C PHE A 21 -10.14 13.96 10.86
N ALA A 22 -8.87 14.38 10.86
CA ALA A 22 -7.99 14.22 9.71
C ALA A 22 -7.67 12.75 9.44
N LEU A 23 -7.23 12.00 10.47
CA LEU A 23 -6.92 10.57 10.32
C LEU A 23 -8.14 9.74 9.89
N PRO A 24 -9.32 9.85 10.55
CA PRO A 24 -10.52 9.14 10.09
C PRO A 24 -10.90 9.49 8.65
N SER A 25 -10.81 10.76 8.26
CA SER A 25 -11.13 11.19 6.88
C SER A 25 -10.19 10.56 5.85
N VAL A 26 -8.88 10.54 6.14
CA VAL A 26 -7.89 9.90 5.29
C VAL A 26 -8.14 8.39 5.21
N LEU A 27 -8.51 7.74 6.31
CA LEU A 27 -8.85 6.31 6.30
C LEU A 27 -10.08 6.01 5.44
N VAL A 28 -11.12 6.84 5.50
CA VAL A 28 -12.32 6.68 4.65
C VAL A 28 -11.93 6.82 3.18
N ILE A 29 -11.16 7.85 2.82
CA ILE A 29 -10.70 8.06 1.45
C ILE A 29 -9.82 6.89 0.98
N ALA A 30 -8.89 6.44 1.82
CA ALA A 30 -8.03 5.28 1.55
C ALA A 30 -8.85 4.00 1.37
N GLY A 31 -9.89 3.80 2.18
CA GLY A 31 -10.76 2.63 2.12
C GLY A 31 -11.57 2.61 0.83
N VAL A 32 -12.24 3.72 0.52
CA VAL A 32 -13.04 3.85 -0.72
C VAL A 32 -12.16 3.69 -1.96
N SER A 33 -11.01 4.37 -2.01
CA SER A 33 -10.08 4.26 -3.13
C SER A 33 -9.53 2.84 -3.27
N SER A 34 -9.17 2.18 -2.16
CA SER A 34 -8.69 0.79 -2.16
C SER A 34 -9.75 -0.18 -2.68
N VAL A 35 -11.01 -0.05 -2.25
CA VAL A 35 -12.11 -0.88 -2.78
C VAL A 35 -12.29 -0.65 -4.28
N ALA A 36 -12.28 0.62 -4.72
CA ALA A 36 -12.44 0.97 -6.12
C ALA A 36 -11.34 0.37 -7.00
N ILE A 37 -10.05 0.53 -6.63
CA ILE A 37 -8.92 0.00 -7.41
C ILE A 37 -8.89 -1.54 -7.40
N VAL A 38 -9.25 -2.18 -6.29
CA VAL A 38 -9.38 -3.64 -6.25
C VAL A 38 -10.51 -4.10 -7.17
N GLY A 39 -11.66 -3.42 -7.16
CA GLY A 39 -12.76 -3.69 -8.07
C GLY A 39 -12.36 -3.55 -9.55
N LEU A 40 -11.60 -2.51 -9.89
CA LEU A 40 -11.03 -2.33 -11.23
C LEU A 40 -10.04 -3.45 -11.59
N GLY A 41 -9.20 -3.87 -10.64
CA GLY A 41 -8.29 -5.01 -10.78
C GLY A 41 -9.04 -6.31 -11.08
N VAL A 42 -10.08 -6.61 -10.29
CA VAL A 42 -10.97 -7.78 -10.50
C VAL A 42 -11.65 -7.71 -11.87
N ALA A 43 -12.15 -6.53 -12.28
CA ALA A 43 -12.76 -6.35 -13.60
C ALA A 43 -11.76 -6.55 -14.74
N ALA A 44 -10.51 -6.10 -14.59
CA ALA A 44 -9.44 -6.32 -15.56
C ALA A 44 -9.03 -7.81 -15.60
N LEU A 45 -8.88 -8.45 -14.44
CA LEU A 45 -8.60 -9.89 -14.30
C LEU A 45 -9.70 -10.74 -14.94
N SER A 46 -10.96 -10.38 -14.75
CA SER A 46 -12.10 -11.10 -15.32
C SER A 46 -12.11 -11.05 -16.85
N ARG A 47 -11.64 -9.93 -17.44
CA ARG A 47 -11.56 -9.75 -18.90
C ARG A 47 -10.34 -10.42 -19.53
N ARG A 48 -9.17 -10.35 -18.89
CA ARG A 48 -7.89 -10.77 -19.50
C ARG A 48 -7.35 -12.11 -18.98
N ARG A 49 -7.81 -12.58 -17.82
CA ARG A 49 -7.50 -13.88 -17.20
C ARG A 49 -6.01 -14.27 -17.22
N SER A 50 -5.11 -13.33 -16.95
CA SER A 50 -3.66 -13.59 -16.90
C SER A 50 -3.11 -13.56 -15.48
N ARG A 51 -1.98 -14.27 -15.27
CA ARG A 51 -1.27 -14.32 -13.98
C ARG A 51 -0.84 -12.93 -13.51
N SER A 52 -0.34 -12.08 -14.41
CA SER A 52 0.04 -10.71 -14.05
C SER A 52 -1.14 -9.88 -13.53
N TYR A 53 -2.33 -10.02 -14.12
CA TYR A 53 -3.52 -9.32 -13.61
C TYR A 53 -3.97 -9.85 -12.24
N LEU A 54 -3.81 -11.15 -11.98
CA LEU A 54 -4.10 -11.74 -10.67
C LEU A 54 -3.16 -11.17 -9.61
N LEU A 55 -1.85 -11.15 -9.91
CA LEU A 55 -0.82 -10.66 -8.99
C LEU A 55 -0.98 -9.17 -8.69
N ILE A 56 -1.28 -8.35 -9.71
CA ILE A 56 -1.60 -6.93 -9.53
C ILE A 56 -2.84 -6.77 -8.65
N THR A 57 -3.90 -7.54 -8.91
CA THR A 57 -5.14 -7.44 -8.12
C THR A 57 -4.90 -7.81 -6.66
N LEU A 58 -4.11 -8.86 -6.40
CA LEU A 58 -3.72 -9.24 -5.04
C LEU A 58 -2.83 -8.16 -4.39
N ALA A 59 -1.90 -7.57 -5.13
CA ALA A 59 -1.08 -6.47 -4.62
C ALA A 59 -1.96 -5.28 -4.21
N LEU A 60 -2.92 -4.88 -5.05
CA LEU A 60 -3.87 -3.82 -4.72
C LEU A 60 -4.75 -4.20 -3.52
N ALA A 61 -5.12 -5.47 -3.37
CA ALA A 61 -5.88 -5.94 -2.21
C ALA A 61 -5.11 -5.78 -0.89
N THR A 62 -3.77 -5.77 -0.91
CA THR A 62 -2.98 -5.48 0.30
C THR A 62 -3.14 -4.03 0.78
N LEU A 63 -3.44 -3.06 -0.09
CA LEU A 63 -3.80 -1.69 0.33
C LEU A 63 -5.10 -1.67 1.15
N LEU A 64 -6.08 -2.48 0.73
CA LEU A 64 -7.33 -2.63 1.46
C LEU A 64 -7.08 -3.27 2.83
N VAL A 65 -6.28 -4.34 2.89
CA VAL A 65 -5.89 -4.97 4.17
C VAL A 65 -5.20 -3.97 5.09
N ARG A 66 -4.23 -3.20 4.57
CA ARG A 66 -3.53 -2.16 5.32
C ARG A 66 -4.50 -1.11 5.88
N THR A 67 -5.44 -0.65 5.06
CA THR A 67 -6.43 0.36 5.49
C THR A 67 -7.39 -0.19 6.54
N LEU A 68 -7.85 -1.43 6.40
CA LEU A 68 -8.68 -2.10 7.40
C LEU A 68 -7.93 -2.29 8.72
N ALA A 69 -6.65 -2.67 8.67
CA ALA A 69 -5.81 -2.75 9.85
C ALA A 69 -5.69 -1.40 10.58
N GLY A 70 -5.52 -0.30 9.83
CA GLY A 70 -5.55 1.06 10.35
C GLY A 70 -6.88 1.42 11.01
N GLY A 71 -8.00 1.07 10.36
CA GLY A 71 -9.34 1.31 10.92
C GLY A 71 -9.57 0.55 12.22
N LEU A 72 -9.23 -0.74 12.25
CA LEU A 72 -9.34 -1.57 13.47
C LEU A 72 -8.46 -1.07 14.61
N ALA A 73 -7.28 -0.53 14.30
CA ALA A 73 -6.42 0.11 15.31
C ALA A 73 -7.03 1.42 15.84
N LEU A 74 -7.62 2.22 14.96
CA LEU A 74 -8.32 3.47 15.32
C LEU A 74 -9.51 3.22 16.26
N GLU A 75 -10.25 2.14 16.05
CA GLU A 75 -11.37 1.70 16.91
C GLU A 75 -10.90 0.92 18.17
N GLY A 76 -9.59 0.76 18.37
CA GLY A 76 -9.02 0.06 19.53
C GLY A 76 -9.18 -1.47 19.51
N VAL A 77 -9.62 -2.05 18.39
CA VAL A 77 -9.81 -3.51 18.21
C VAL A 77 -8.46 -4.23 18.08
N MET A 78 -7.44 -3.55 17.56
CA MET A 78 -6.10 -4.12 17.33
C MET A 78 -5.01 -3.37 18.11
N SER A 79 -4.03 -4.12 18.63
CA SER A 79 -2.90 -3.52 19.32
C SER A 79 -1.97 -2.77 18.35
N MET A 80 -1.28 -1.75 18.87
CA MET A 80 -0.29 -0.97 18.12
C MET A 80 0.76 -1.86 17.42
N HIS A 81 1.24 -2.90 18.11
CA HIS A 81 2.23 -3.82 17.57
C HIS A 81 1.70 -4.66 16.40
N LEU A 82 0.48 -5.22 16.53
CA LEU A 82 -0.12 -6.02 15.47
C LEU A 82 -0.49 -5.18 14.26
N HIS A 83 -1.03 -3.98 14.49
CA HIS A 83 -1.34 -3.04 13.43
C HIS A 83 -0.08 -2.71 12.61
N HIS A 84 1.01 -2.27 13.24
CA HIS A 84 2.26 -1.97 12.52
C HIS A 84 2.86 -3.18 11.81
N LEU A 85 2.82 -4.36 12.42
CA LEU A 85 3.31 -5.58 11.78
C LEU A 85 2.53 -5.85 10.50
N ILE A 86 1.20 -5.72 10.52
CA ILE A 86 0.36 -5.93 9.34
C ILE A 86 0.64 -4.87 8.28
N GLU A 87 0.82 -3.61 8.65
CA GLU A 87 1.16 -2.55 7.69
C GLU A 87 2.49 -2.82 7.00
N HIS A 88 3.55 -3.09 7.77
CA HIS A 88 4.88 -3.37 7.21
C HIS A 88 4.91 -4.66 6.38
N ALA A 89 4.22 -5.70 6.84
CA ALA A 89 4.11 -6.95 6.08
C ALA A 89 3.34 -6.74 4.77
N SER A 90 2.24 -5.97 4.80
CA SER A 90 1.44 -5.67 3.61
C SER A 90 2.27 -4.95 2.55
N ASP A 91 3.11 -3.99 2.94
CA ASP A 91 3.98 -3.27 2.02
C ASP A 91 5.01 -4.21 1.35
N GLY A 92 5.60 -5.12 2.13
CA GLY A 92 6.51 -6.15 1.60
C GLY A 92 5.82 -7.10 0.63
N VAL A 93 4.64 -7.61 1.00
CA VAL A 93 3.83 -8.51 0.14
C VAL A 93 3.42 -7.80 -1.14
N MET A 94 2.99 -6.54 -1.06
CA MET A 94 2.64 -5.73 -2.22
C MET A 94 3.81 -5.62 -3.19
N ALA A 95 4.99 -5.26 -2.70
CA ALA A 95 6.19 -5.10 -3.52
C ALA A 95 6.56 -6.42 -4.22
N VAL A 96 6.55 -7.55 -3.50
CA VAL A 96 6.84 -8.87 -4.07
C VAL A 96 5.82 -9.26 -5.14
N LEU A 97 4.53 -9.04 -4.89
CA LEU A 97 3.47 -9.35 -5.86
C LEU A 97 3.59 -8.49 -7.12
N LEU A 98 3.89 -7.19 -6.99
CA LEU A 98 4.09 -6.31 -8.15
C LEU A 98 5.33 -6.70 -8.96
N LEU A 99 6.45 -7.01 -8.29
CA LEU A 99 7.65 -7.51 -8.97
C LEU A 99 7.36 -8.81 -9.73
N ALA A 100 6.66 -9.76 -9.09
CA ALA A 100 6.24 -11.00 -9.73
C ALA A 100 5.32 -10.73 -10.93
N ALA A 101 4.38 -9.79 -10.81
CA ALA A 101 3.48 -9.43 -11.90
C ALA A 101 4.24 -8.91 -13.14
N VAL A 102 5.24 -8.05 -12.91
CA VAL A 102 6.10 -7.50 -13.97
C VAL A 102 6.94 -8.59 -14.60
N TYR A 103 7.54 -9.48 -13.80
CA TYR A 103 8.31 -10.62 -14.28
C TYR A 103 7.46 -11.51 -15.21
N PHE A 104 6.24 -11.87 -14.78
CA PHE A 104 5.35 -12.68 -15.60
C PHE A 104 4.83 -11.96 -16.84
N ALA A 105 4.67 -10.63 -16.80
CA ALA A 105 4.22 -9.89 -17.97
C ALA A 105 5.30 -9.88 -19.07
N ARG A 106 6.57 -9.71 -18.69
CA ARG A 106 7.71 -9.67 -19.64
C ARG A 106 8.03 -11.04 -20.22
N THR A 107 7.99 -12.09 -19.40
CA THR A 107 8.27 -13.46 -19.87
C THR A 107 7.23 -13.97 -20.87
N THR A 108 6.02 -13.38 -20.91
CA THR A 108 4.99 -13.73 -21.88
C THR A 108 5.02 -12.94 -23.18
N ASP A 109 5.90 -11.94 -23.36
CA ASP A 109 6.03 -11.13 -24.59
C ASP A 109 7.46 -11.22 -25.19
N PRO A 110 7.80 -12.33 -25.88
CA PRO A 110 9.13 -12.55 -26.46
C PRO A 110 9.44 -11.76 -27.75
N ARG A 111 8.53 -10.91 -28.25
CA ARG A 111 8.66 -10.30 -29.60
C ARG A 111 9.65 -9.13 -29.72
N SER A 112 10.48 -8.83 -28.72
CA SER A 112 11.47 -7.74 -28.79
C SER A 112 12.91 -8.19 -29.06
N GLU A 113 13.20 -9.49 -29.03
CA GLU A 113 14.56 -10.01 -29.28
C GLU A 113 14.79 -10.45 -30.74
N GLU A 114 13.74 -10.61 -31.54
CA GLU A 114 13.84 -11.18 -32.89
C GLU A 114 14.02 -10.14 -34.02
N ASP A 115 13.91 -8.84 -33.72
CA ASP A 115 14.06 -7.75 -34.71
C ASP A 115 15.52 -7.23 -34.81
N THR A 116 16.50 -7.97 -34.28
CA THR A 116 17.93 -7.62 -34.30
C THR A 116 18.80 -8.86 -34.54
N ILE A 117 18.47 -9.69 -35.53
CA ILE A 117 19.43 -10.65 -36.14
C ILE A 117 19.26 -10.64 -37.66
#